data_AF-M9MET2-F1
#
_entry.id   AF-M9MET2-F1
#
_cell.length_a   1.000
_cell.length_b   1.000
_cell.length_c   1.000
_cell.angle_alpha   90.00
_cell.angle_beta   90.00
_cell.angle_gamma   90.00
#
_symmetry.space_group_name_H-M   'P 1'
#
loop_
_entity.id
_entity.type
_entity.pdbx_description
1 polymer ?
#
loop_
_entity_poly.entity_id
_entity_poly.type
_entity_poly.pdbx_seq_one_letter_code
_entity_poly.pdbx_strand_id
1 'polypeptide(L)'
;MSYAALNTQFNLPAPPARSVFSTIRHASGRAWFPDFTNESDPVAALQDFVRILFYPVLRNSTFVQLKVLSVLVAIIGVSIFLIILRRLYERSFWLFRLVSRSNGTLIVPNAITAFVAVESAFAILLIALCWEVIAWFQHGHSPKYIILWIGLTWLPLILGAWCTTVGIIYARPDALSFVSPQPGKPSSWALRLGITPTVVNVCVFTIPVIQTVSVVIPAVLAQRQFSMAFEHYRRWSDALPSGATLSREILLEAQQIWFKVLDAAYYLSICMAVWEAWVCGLFICYCLAGGSLIAMLRDQLETLKSFKQNRSFSESFAVQKKSKPLPVRRASEVYAAPAMLPQAVAVEGDLEKQVFGTSDTDMLSVQAPPRSLSITSNASDSATLVSGDTGFKRSPSFTAPNRKPAPGSRRGTSETIAAETAAQTASMYFTRDELENEDEPAQSFFPAVRPSPGS
;
A
#
# COMPACT_ATOMS: atom_id res chain seq x y z
N MET A 1 -48.43 -12.65 3.72
CA MET A 1 -48.71 -13.81 2.85
C MET A 1 -47.58 -14.83 2.99
N SER A 2 -47.81 -16.11 2.68
CA SER A 2 -46.77 -17.14 2.74
C SER A 2 -46.29 -17.47 1.33
N TYR A 3 -45.03 -17.15 1.01
CA TYR A 3 -44.43 -17.44 -0.30
C TYR A 3 -44.38 -18.95 -0.64
N ALA A 4 -44.63 -19.84 0.32
CA ALA A 4 -44.74 -21.28 0.06
C ALA A 4 -46.07 -21.68 -0.61
N ALA A 5 -47.10 -20.81 -0.63
CA ALA A 5 -48.45 -21.16 -1.10
C ALA A 5 -48.45 -21.64 -2.56
N LEU A 6 -47.84 -20.87 -3.47
CA LEU A 6 -47.71 -21.22 -4.88
C LEU A 6 -46.95 -22.56 -5.06
N ASN A 7 -45.84 -22.75 -4.33
CA ASN A 7 -45.07 -23.99 -4.37
C ASN A 7 -45.89 -25.20 -3.90
N THR A 8 -46.77 -25.05 -2.91
CA THR A 8 -47.68 -26.13 -2.49
C THR A 8 -48.82 -26.38 -3.48
N GLN A 9 -49.39 -25.33 -4.08
CA GLN A 9 -50.47 -25.45 -5.06
C GLN A 9 -50.03 -26.15 -6.35
N PHE A 10 -48.86 -25.78 -6.87
CA PHE A 10 -48.30 -26.34 -8.12
C PHE A 10 -47.34 -27.51 -7.89
N ASN A 11 -47.19 -28.00 -6.65
CA ASN A 11 -46.28 -29.09 -6.27
C ASN A 11 -44.86 -28.90 -6.86
N LEU A 12 -44.28 -27.74 -6.56
CA LEU A 12 -42.94 -27.33 -6.99
C LEU A 12 -41.87 -27.75 -5.97
N PRO A 13 -40.64 -28.07 -6.40
CA PRO A 13 -39.56 -28.40 -5.47
C PRO A 13 -39.25 -27.26 -4.49
N ALA A 14 -38.78 -27.63 -3.30
CA ALA A 14 -38.34 -26.67 -2.29
C ALA A 14 -37.07 -25.90 -2.75
N PRO A 15 -36.85 -24.67 -2.26
CA PRO A 15 -35.66 -23.89 -2.59
C PRO A 15 -34.34 -24.59 -2.21
N PRO A 16 -33.22 -24.26 -2.90
CA PRO A 16 -31.90 -24.79 -2.59
C PRO A 16 -31.46 -24.45 -1.16
N ALA A 17 -30.57 -25.29 -0.61
CA ALA A 17 -30.07 -25.14 0.76
C ALA A 17 -29.42 -23.76 1.00
N ARG A 18 -29.48 -23.27 2.25
CA ARG A 18 -28.94 -21.95 2.60
C ARG A 18 -27.41 -21.94 2.42
N SER A 19 -26.90 -21.06 1.56
CA SER A 19 -25.46 -20.81 1.40
C SER A 19 -24.90 -20.02 2.59
N VAL A 20 -23.59 -20.15 2.84
CA VAL A 20 -22.89 -19.44 3.95
C VAL A 20 -22.99 -17.92 3.85
N PHE A 21 -23.11 -17.37 2.65
CA PHE A 21 -23.25 -15.92 2.39
C PHE A 21 -24.70 -15.42 2.54
N SER A 22 -25.68 -16.30 2.75
CA SER A 22 -27.09 -15.90 2.85
C SER A 22 -27.37 -15.23 4.20
N THR A 23 -27.73 -13.94 4.18
CA THR A 23 -28.11 -13.14 5.36
C THR A 23 -29.41 -13.64 6.02
N ILE A 24 -30.30 -14.25 5.25
CA ILE A 24 -31.65 -14.61 5.69
C ILE A 24 -31.62 -15.91 6.51
N ARG A 25 -32.14 -15.86 7.73
CA ARG A 25 -32.16 -16.98 8.68
C ARG A 25 -33.49 -17.75 8.71
N HIS A 26 -34.60 -17.12 8.33
CA HIS A 26 -35.93 -17.71 8.44
C HIS A 26 -36.34 -18.47 7.16
N ALA A 27 -37.03 -19.60 7.33
CA ALA A 27 -37.45 -20.44 6.20
C ALA A 27 -38.37 -19.71 5.20
N SER A 28 -39.17 -18.75 5.66
CA SER A 28 -40.10 -17.94 4.85
C SER A 28 -39.43 -16.98 3.89
N GLY A 29 -38.19 -16.54 4.15
CA GLY A 29 -37.43 -15.62 3.29
C GLY A 29 -36.41 -16.30 2.38
N ARG A 30 -36.52 -17.62 2.19
CA ARG A 30 -35.72 -18.36 1.18
C ARG A 30 -36.20 -18.02 -0.24
N ALA A 31 -35.55 -18.59 -1.25
CA ALA A 31 -35.89 -18.42 -2.67
C ALA A 31 -37.23 -19.11 -3.08
N TRP A 32 -38.32 -18.65 -2.48
CA TRP A 32 -39.70 -18.99 -2.82
C TRP A 32 -40.25 -17.98 -3.82
N PHE A 33 -41.08 -18.42 -4.77
CA PHE A 33 -41.67 -17.49 -5.72
C PHE A 33 -42.64 -16.50 -5.04
N PRO A 34 -42.77 -15.27 -5.58
CA PRO A 34 -43.96 -14.45 -5.38
C PRO A 34 -45.23 -15.23 -5.76
N ASP A 35 -46.37 -14.91 -5.14
CA ASP A 35 -47.64 -15.57 -5.44
C ASP A 35 -48.34 -14.91 -6.63
N PHE A 36 -47.94 -15.33 -7.83
CA PHE A 36 -48.41 -14.77 -9.11
C PHE A 36 -49.92 -14.97 -9.37
N THR A 37 -50.62 -15.85 -8.65
CA THR A 37 -52.04 -16.16 -8.91
C THR A 37 -53.01 -15.01 -8.59
N ASN A 38 -52.53 -13.98 -7.89
CA ASN A 38 -53.31 -12.79 -7.52
C ASN A 38 -53.20 -11.65 -8.56
N GLU A 39 -52.31 -11.77 -9.54
CA GLU A 39 -52.11 -10.77 -10.60
C GLU A 39 -53.10 -10.97 -11.75
N SER A 40 -53.40 -9.90 -12.50
CA SER A 40 -54.33 -9.94 -13.64
C SER A 40 -53.81 -10.76 -14.83
N ASP A 41 -52.50 -10.85 -15.00
CA ASP A 41 -51.82 -11.80 -15.87
C ASP A 41 -50.69 -12.49 -15.09
N PRO A 42 -50.95 -13.69 -14.52
CA PRO A 42 -49.95 -14.44 -13.76
C PRO A 42 -48.73 -14.88 -14.58
N VAL A 43 -48.83 -14.96 -15.91
CA VAL A 43 -47.73 -15.40 -16.78
C VAL A 43 -46.85 -14.22 -17.17
N ALA A 44 -47.42 -13.05 -17.47
CA ALA A 44 -46.65 -11.82 -17.60
C ALA A 44 -45.90 -11.46 -16.30
N ALA A 45 -46.56 -11.61 -15.14
CA ALA A 45 -45.92 -11.39 -13.84
C ALA A 45 -44.73 -12.34 -13.59
N LEU A 46 -44.84 -13.60 -14.00
CA LEU A 46 -43.73 -14.57 -13.96
C LEU A 46 -42.62 -14.20 -14.96
N GLN A 47 -42.96 -13.80 -16.19
CA GLN A 47 -41.98 -13.35 -17.19
C GLN A 47 -41.17 -12.14 -16.69
N ASP A 48 -41.84 -11.10 -16.16
CA ASP A 48 -41.15 -9.92 -15.64
C ASP A 48 -40.33 -10.24 -14.38
N PHE A 49 -40.78 -11.14 -13.50
CA PHE A 49 -39.95 -11.62 -12.38
C PHE A 49 -38.64 -12.26 -12.87
N VAL A 50 -38.71 -13.20 -13.83
CA VAL A 50 -37.52 -13.87 -14.37
C VAL A 50 -36.64 -12.89 -15.16
N ARG A 51 -37.24 -11.97 -15.92
CA ARG A 51 -36.55 -10.90 -16.65
C ARG A 51 -35.76 -9.98 -15.71
N ILE A 52 -36.32 -9.60 -14.56
CA ILE A 52 -35.68 -8.74 -13.55
C ILE A 52 -34.39 -9.38 -12.98
N LEU A 53 -34.26 -10.72 -13.00
CA LEU A 53 -33.01 -11.41 -12.60
C LEU A 53 -31.83 -11.10 -13.52
N PHE A 54 -32.09 -10.68 -14.76
CA PHE A 54 -31.06 -10.37 -15.77
C PHE A 54 -31.05 -8.88 -16.16
N TYR A 55 -32.21 -8.22 -16.10
CA TYR A 55 -32.42 -6.80 -16.39
C TYR A 55 -33.10 -6.11 -15.19
N PRO A 56 -32.40 -5.94 -14.05
CA PRO A 56 -32.93 -5.22 -12.89
C PRO A 56 -33.30 -3.77 -13.24
N VAL A 57 -34.46 -3.32 -12.75
CA VAL A 57 -34.97 -1.96 -12.98
C VAL A 57 -34.17 -0.95 -12.18
N LEU A 58 -33.15 -0.35 -12.81
CA LEU A 58 -32.37 0.74 -12.22
C LEU A 58 -33.12 2.08 -12.32
N ARG A 59 -32.96 2.94 -11.30
CA ARG A 59 -33.53 4.29 -11.32
C ARG A 59 -32.78 5.19 -12.31
N ASN A 60 -33.48 6.14 -12.93
CA ASN A 60 -32.88 7.15 -13.81
C ASN A 60 -31.73 7.92 -13.15
N SER A 61 -31.78 8.14 -11.83
CA SER A 61 -30.69 8.72 -11.04
C SER A 61 -29.38 7.94 -11.15
N THR A 62 -29.44 6.60 -11.22
CA THR A 62 -28.26 5.73 -11.33
C THR A 62 -27.57 5.90 -12.68
N PHE A 63 -28.34 6.03 -13.78
CA PHE A 63 -27.74 6.31 -15.10
C PHE A 63 -27.11 7.71 -15.18
N VAL A 64 -27.68 8.70 -14.49
CA VAL A 64 -27.05 10.03 -14.36
C VAL A 64 -25.77 9.94 -13.54
N GLN A 65 -25.78 9.24 -12.41
CA GLN A 65 -24.60 9.02 -11.55
C GLN A 65 -23.47 8.32 -12.30
N LEU A 66 -23.75 7.27 -13.09
CA LEU A 66 -22.75 6.57 -13.91
C LEU A 66 -22.13 7.47 -14.99
N LYS A 67 -22.93 8.35 -15.61
CA LYS A 67 -22.43 9.33 -16.61
C LYS A 67 -21.57 10.42 -15.96
N VAL A 68 -21.97 10.93 -14.80
CA VAL A 68 -21.16 11.88 -14.02
C VAL A 68 -19.85 11.22 -13.55
N LEU A 69 -19.92 9.99 -13.04
CA LEU A 69 -18.74 9.23 -12.63
C LEU A 69 -17.76 9.01 -13.79
N SER A 70 -18.23 8.59 -14.96
CA SER A 70 -17.35 8.35 -16.11
C SER A 70 -16.68 9.64 -16.61
N VAL A 71 -17.38 10.79 -16.57
CA VAL A 71 -16.79 12.11 -16.88
C VAL A 71 -15.74 12.53 -15.84
N LEU A 72 -16.00 12.38 -14.54
CA LEU A 72 -15.03 12.70 -13.49
C LEU A 72 -13.78 11.82 -13.58
N VAL A 73 -13.95 10.52 -13.78
CA VAL A 73 -12.84 9.56 -13.99
C VAL A 73 -12.07 9.90 -15.27
N ALA A 74 -12.74 10.35 -16.35
CA ALA A 74 -12.07 10.79 -17.57
C ALA A 74 -11.22 12.06 -17.36
N ILE A 75 -11.70 13.05 -16.59
CA ILE A 75 -10.94 14.27 -16.25
C ILE A 75 -9.68 13.91 -15.44
N ILE A 76 -9.80 12.99 -14.49
CA ILE A 76 -8.67 12.47 -13.71
C ILE A 76 -7.70 11.70 -14.62
N GLY A 77 -8.22 10.85 -15.51
CA GLY A 77 -7.44 10.08 -16.49
C GLY A 77 -6.66 10.96 -17.47
N VAL A 78 -7.25 12.04 -17.98
CA VAL A 78 -6.55 13.04 -18.82
C VAL A 78 -5.45 13.75 -18.01
N SER A 79 -5.72 14.12 -16.77
CA SER A 79 -4.73 14.74 -15.88
C SER A 79 -3.54 13.82 -15.62
N ILE A 80 -3.80 12.53 -15.38
CA ILE A 80 -2.78 11.48 -15.25
C ILE A 80 -2.01 11.29 -16.55
N PHE A 81 -2.68 11.22 -17.70
CA PHE A 81 -2.06 11.07 -19.01
C PHE A 81 -1.07 12.21 -19.31
N LEU A 82 -1.43 13.46 -18.99
CA LEU A 82 -0.55 14.61 -19.12
C LEU A 82 0.69 14.52 -18.21
N ILE A 83 0.55 14.00 -16.99
CA ILE A 83 1.68 13.74 -16.08
C ILE A 83 2.60 12.64 -16.63
N ILE A 84 2.05 11.57 -17.21
CA ILE A 84 2.81 10.49 -17.87
C ILE A 84 3.55 11.05 -19.09
N LEU A 85 2.86 11.80 -19.95
CA LEU A 85 3.43 12.40 -21.17
C LEU A 85 4.57 13.37 -20.84
N ARG A 86 4.41 14.20 -19.80
CA ARG A 86 5.47 15.06 -19.29
C ARG A 86 6.69 14.25 -18.81
N ARG A 87 6.48 13.21 -17.99
CA ARG A 87 7.57 12.34 -17.51
C ARG A 87 8.27 11.58 -18.64
N LEU A 88 7.55 11.25 -19.71
CA LEU A 88 8.10 10.62 -20.91
C LEU A 88 8.98 11.60 -21.71
N TYR A 89 8.51 12.83 -21.89
CA TYR A 89 9.29 13.93 -22.50
C TYR A 89 10.57 14.24 -21.70
N GLU A 90 10.46 14.31 -20.37
CA GLU A 90 11.59 14.46 -19.43
C GLU A 90 12.50 13.21 -19.34
N ARG A 91 12.22 12.14 -20.10
CA ARG A 91 12.92 10.82 -20.05
C ARG A 91 13.02 10.23 -18.63
N SER A 92 12.08 10.58 -17.77
CA SER A 92 11.96 10.19 -16.36
C SER A 92 10.93 9.06 -16.14
N PHE A 93 10.35 8.54 -17.22
CA PHE A 93 9.38 7.44 -17.16
C PHE A 93 10.07 6.06 -17.07
N TRP A 94 10.33 5.63 -15.84
CA TRP A 94 10.85 4.30 -15.52
C TRP A 94 9.89 3.60 -14.56
N LEU A 95 9.27 2.50 -14.98
CA LEU A 95 8.32 1.71 -14.17
C LEU A 95 9.04 0.80 -13.16
N PHE A 96 10.14 0.18 -13.59
CA PHE A 96 10.99 -0.68 -12.77
C PHE A 96 12.44 -0.23 -12.90
N ARG A 97 13.16 -0.19 -11.77
CA ARG A 97 14.59 0.04 -11.70
C ARG A 97 15.29 -1.29 -11.40
N LEU A 98 16.23 -1.68 -12.26
CA LEU A 98 17.14 -2.77 -11.97
C LEU A 98 18.24 -2.28 -11.02
N VAL A 99 18.48 -3.00 -9.93
CA VAL A 99 19.54 -2.71 -8.97
C VAL A 99 20.45 -3.92 -8.86
N SER A 100 21.61 -3.86 -9.54
CA SER A 100 22.63 -4.89 -9.43
C SER A 100 23.31 -4.84 -8.06
N ARG A 101 23.56 -6.02 -7.47
CA ARG A 101 24.30 -6.23 -6.21
C ARG A 101 25.18 -7.47 -6.36
N SER A 102 26.14 -7.65 -5.46
CA SER A 102 27.06 -8.81 -5.43
C SER A 102 26.36 -10.17 -5.42
N ASN A 103 25.16 -10.25 -4.84
CA ASN A 103 24.33 -11.46 -4.79
C ASN A 103 23.29 -11.57 -5.92
N GLY A 104 23.35 -10.71 -6.95
CA GLY A 104 22.42 -10.69 -8.08
C GLY A 104 21.59 -9.40 -8.20
N THR A 105 20.74 -9.34 -9.23
CA THR A 105 19.93 -8.15 -9.57
C THR A 105 18.56 -8.17 -8.91
N LEU A 106 18.20 -7.08 -8.23
CA LEU A 106 16.86 -6.85 -7.70
C LEU A 106 16.03 -6.00 -8.67
N ILE A 107 14.73 -6.30 -8.79
CA ILE A 107 13.77 -5.54 -9.60
C ILE A 107 12.90 -4.70 -8.66
N VAL A 108 13.10 -3.38 -8.67
CA VAL A 108 12.40 -2.44 -7.78
C VAL A 108 11.36 -1.66 -8.58
N PRO A 109 10.04 -1.81 -8.32
CA PRO A 109 9.04 -0.93 -8.90
C PRO A 109 9.21 0.50 -8.39
N ASN A 110 9.16 1.46 -9.29
CA ASN A 110 9.04 2.88 -8.95
C ASN A 110 7.60 3.12 -8.50
N ALA A 111 7.38 3.17 -7.18
CA ALA A 111 6.06 3.19 -6.55
C ALA A 111 5.07 4.14 -7.25
N ILE A 112 5.51 5.37 -7.54
CA ILE A 112 4.64 6.41 -8.10
C ILE A 112 4.30 6.14 -9.57
N THR A 113 5.28 5.85 -10.43
CA THR A 113 5.00 5.63 -11.87
C THR A 113 4.30 4.30 -12.12
N ALA A 114 4.64 3.26 -11.36
CA ALA A 114 3.96 1.97 -11.43
C ALA A 114 2.50 2.08 -10.96
N PHE A 115 2.23 2.74 -9.84
CA PHE A 115 0.87 3.01 -9.38
C PHE A 115 0.08 3.79 -10.42
N VAL A 116 0.59 4.93 -10.87
CA VAL A 116 -0.10 5.82 -11.81
C VAL A 116 -0.39 5.15 -13.16
N ALA A 117 0.52 4.32 -13.67
CA ALA A 117 0.30 3.57 -14.91
C ALA A 117 -0.78 2.48 -14.77
N VAL A 118 -0.82 1.79 -13.64
CA VAL A 118 -1.82 0.73 -13.39
C VAL A 118 -3.19 1.34 -13.02
N GLU A 119 -3.21 2.44 -12.28
CA GLU A 119 -4.43 3.23 -11.98
C GLU A 119 -5.05 3.81 -13.26
N SER A 120 -4.23 4.17 -14.25
CA SER A 120 -4.72 4.57 -15.58
C SER A 120 -5.50 3.44 -16.27
N ALA A 121 -5.04 2.19 -16.14
CA ALA A 121 -5.74 1.03 -16.68
C ALA A 121 -7.04 0.75 -15.91
N PHE A 122 -7.05 0.91 -14.58
CA PHE A 122 -8.28 0.85 -13.78
C PHE A 122 -9.30 1.92 -14.23
N ALA A 123 -8.88 3.17 -14.39
CA ALA A 123 -9.74 4.27 -14.84
C ALA A 123 -10.40 3.99 -16.20
N ILE A 124 -9.64 3.45 -17.17
CA ILE A 124 -10.16 3.06 -18.49
C ILE A 124 -11.20 1.94 -18.37
N LEU A 125 -10.92 0.89 -17.58
CA LEU A 125 -11.87 -0.21 -17.37
C LEU A 125 -13.13 0.24 -16.60
N LEU A 126 -12.99 1.16 -15.64
CA LEU A 126 -14.12 1.72 -14.88
C LEU A 126 -15.02 2.59 -15.77
N ILE A 127 -14.45 3.38 -16.68
CA ILE A 127 -15.22 4.12 -17.70
C ILE A 127 -15.97 3.12 -18.59
N ALA A 128 -15.30 2.08 -19.09
CA ALA A 128 -15.92 1.06 -19.93
C ALA A 128 -17.06 0.33 -19.20
N LEU A 129 -16.85 -0.07 -17.94
CA LEU A 129 -17.88 -0.66 -17.07
C LEU A 129 -19.11 0.25 -16.93
N CYS A 130 -18.92 1.55 -16.72
CA CYS A 130 -20.03 2.50 -16.62
C CYS A 130 -20.87 2.55 -17.92
N TRP A 131 -20.21 2.56 -19.08
CA TRP A 131 -20.88 2.59 -20.39
C TRP A 131 -21.54 1.26 -20.75
N GLU A 132 -20.94 0.11 -20.42
CA GLU A 132 -21.53 -1.21 -20.58
C GLU A 132 -22.80 -1.37 -19.71
N VAL A 133 -22.77 -0.95 -18.44
CA VAL A 133 -23.95 -0.94 -17.55
C VAL A 133 -25.08 -0.04 -18.11
N ILE A 134 -24.74 1.07 -18.74
CA ILE A 134 -25.69 1.94 -19.47
C ILE A 134 -26.21 1.25 -20.74
N ALA A 135 -25.39 0.52 -21.47
CA ALA A 135 -25.80 -0.23 -22.65
C ALA A 135 -26.79 -1.35 -22.30
N TRP A 136 -26.49 -2.15 -21.27
CA TRP A 136 -27.34 -3.27 -20.88
C TRP A 136 -28.70 -2.82 -20.35
N PHE A 137 -28.73 -1.84 -19.43
CA PHE A 137 -29.95 -1.50 -18.70
C PHE A 137 -30.69 -0.25 -19.20
N GLN A 138 -30.03 0.66 -19.93
CA GLN A 138 -30.74 1.77 -20.60
C GLN A 138 -31.10 1.45 -22.05
N HIS A 139 -30.32 0.61 -22.75
CA HIS A 139 -30.51 0.30 -24.18
C HIS A 139 -30.89 -1.16 -24.45
N GLY A 140 -31.05 -1.99 -23.41
CA GLY A 140 -31.48 -3.39 -23.54
C GLY A 140 -30.45 -4.33 -24.15
N HIS A 141 -29.17 -3.94 -24.22
CA HIS A 141 -28.12 -4.84 -24.72
C HIS A 141 -27.96 -6.07 -23.81
N SER A 142 -27.58 -7.21 -24.39
CA SER A 142 -27.42 -8.46 -23.64
C SER A 142 -26.33 -8.31 -22.56
N PRO A 143 -26.63 -8.48 -21.25
CA PRO A 143 -25.67 -8.36 -20.15
C PRO A 143 -24.76 -9.59 -20.03
N LYS A 144 -24.41 -10.23 -21.16
CA LYS A 144 -23.83 -11.58 -21.20
C LYS A 144 -22.60 -11.72 -20.30
N TYR A 145 -21.75 -10.71 -20.21
CA TYR A 145 -20.47 -10.73 -19.49
C TYR A 145 -20.46 -9.91 -18.19
N ILE A 146 -21.63 -9.54 -17.66
CA ILE A 146 -21.76 -8.69 -16.46
C ILE A 146 -20.97 -9.18 -15.25
N ILE A 147 -20.89 -10.50 -15.03
CA ILE A 147 -20.21 -11.07 -13.87
C ILE A 147 -18.69 -10.90 -13.96
N LEU A 148 -18.10 -11.03 -15.16
CA LEU A 148 -16.68 -10.71 -15.37
C LEU A 148 -16.42 -9.21 -15.21
N TRP A 149 -17.29 -8.37 -15.74
CA TRP A 149 -17.19 -6.91 -15.61
C TRP A 149 -17.27 -6.44 -14.15
N ILE A 150 -18.15 -7.03 -13.34
CA ILE A 150 -18.24 -6.77 -11.89
C ILE A 150 -17.02 -7.32 -11.14
N GLY A 151 -16.56 -8.53 -11.48
CA GLY A 151 -15.52 -9.24 -10.73
C GLY A 151 -14.07 -8.92 -11.08
N LEU A 152 -13.78 -8.49 -12.32
CA LEU A 152 -12.40 -8.36 -12.83
C LEU A 152 -11.93 -6.91 -13.06
N THR A 153 -12.84 -5.93 -13.15
CA THR A 153 -12.49 -4.50 -13.35
C THR A 153 -11.50 -3.99 -12.29
N TRP A 154 -11.56 -4.52 -11.07
CA TRP A 154 -10.73 -4.13 -9.93
C TRP A 154 -9.30 -4.71 -9.97
N LEU A 155 -8.98 -5.65 -10.88
CA LEU A 155 -7.65 -6.29 -10.95
C LEU A 155 -6.46 -5.30 -11.00
N PRO A 156 -6.49 -4.21 -11.78
CA PRO A 156 -5.40 -3.24 -11.77
C PRO A 156 -5.30 -2.50 -10.43
N LEU A 157 -6.41 -2.15 -9.77
CA LEU A 157 -6.40 -1.37 -8.53
C LEU A 157 -5.54 -2.02 -7.43
N ILE A 158 -5.66 -3.34 -7.25
CA ILE A 158 -4.79 -4.09 -6.33
C ILE A 158 -3.36 -4.23 -6.87
N LEU A 159 -3.16 -4.48 -8.17
CA LEU A 159 -1.81 -4.54 -8.74
C LEU A 159 -1.06 -3.21 -8.53
N GLY A 160 -1.75 -2.08 -8.60
CA GLY A 160 -1.26 -0.75 -8.24
C GLY A 160 -0.88 -0.69 -6.76
N ALA A 161 -1.80 -1.03 -5.85
CA ALA A 161 -1.54 -1.06 -4.41
C ALA A 161 -0.35 -1.96 -4.02
N TRP A 162 -0.19 -3.12 -4.67
CA TRP A 162 0.96 -4.01 -4.51
C TRP A 162 2.26 -3.35 -5.00
N CYS A 163 2.27 -2.79 -6.20
CA CYS A 163 3.44 -2.07 -6.73
C CYS A 163 3.88 -0.91 -5.81
N THR A 164 2.92 -0.16 -5.28
CA THR A 164 3.18 0.91 -4.29
C THR A 164 3.77 0.34 -3.00
N THR A 165 3.16 -0.72 -2.45
CA THR A 165 3.61 -1.35 -1.19
C THR A 165 5.02 -1.92 -1.31
N VAL A 166 5.32 -2.63 -2.40
CA VAL A 166 6.66 -3.16 -2.69
C VAL A 166 7.67 -2.03 -2.91
N GLY A 167 7.28 -0.96 -3.63
CA GLY A 167 8.13 0.21 -3.82
C GLY A 167 8.45 0.96 -2.52
N ILE A 168 7.48 1.13 -1.62
CA ILE A 168 7.69 1.68 -0.27
C ILE A 168 8.60 0.77 0.57
N ILE A 169 8.39 -0.55 0.49
CA ILE A 169 9.22 -1.54 1.19
C ILE A 169 10.69 -1.40 0.79
N TYR A 170 10.99 -1.25 -0.51
CA TYR A 170 12.34 -1.10 -1.05
C TYR A 170 12.92 0.32 -0.98
N ALA A 171 12.11 1.37 -0.79
CA ALA A 171 12.59 2.74 -0.62
C ALA A 171 13.36 2.96 0.68
N ARG A 172 13.16 2.09 1.68
CA ARG A 172 13.87 2.13 2.98
C ARG A 172 15.32 1.64 2.80
N PRO A 173 16.37 2.43 3.11
CA PRO A 173 17.77 2.02 2.94
C PRO A 173 18.14 0.69 3.62
N ASP A 174 17.68 0.45 4.86
CA ASP A 174 17.95 -0.80 5.56
C ASP A 174 17.14 -2.01 5.03
N ALA A 175 16.12 -1.81 4.19
CA ALA A 175 15.34 -2.92 3.63
C ALA A 175 16.09 -3.72 2.54
N LEU A 176 17.36 -3.41 2.29
CA LEU A 176 18.29 -4.26 1.51
C LEU A 176 19.43 -4.82 2.36
N SER A 177 19.58 -4.38 3.62
CA SER A 177 20.59 -4.89 4.57
C SER A 177 20.39 -6.37 4.92
N PHE A 178 19.17 -6.89 4.78
CA PHE A 178 18.86 -8.28 5.05
C PHE A 178 19.21 -9.23 3.87
N VAL A 179 19.33 -8.72 2.64
CA VAL A 179 19.62 -9.52 1.42
C VAL A 179 21.11 -9.44 1.00
N SER A 180 21.80 -8.35 1.34
CA SER A 180 23.22 -8.14 1.04
C SER A 180 24.05 -8.22 2.33
N PRO A 181 25.14 -9.02 2.40
CA PRO A 181 26.07 -8.93 3.52
C PRO A 181 26.68 -7.52 3.55
N GLN A 182 26.54 -6.83 4.68
CA GLN A 182 27.24 -5.57 4.95
C GLN A 182 28.55 -5.89 5.68
N PRO A 183 29.72 -5.43 5.20
CA PRO A 183 30.99 -5.67 5.88
C PRO A 183 30.94 -5.07 7.31
N GLY A 184 31.37 -5.85 8.29
CA GLY A 184 31.38 -5.45 9.70
C GLY A 184 30.07 -5.68 10.49
N LYS A 185 28.94 -5.99 9.83
CA LYS A 185 27.72 -6.43 10.53
C LYS A 185 27.59 -7.96 10.55
N PRO A 186 27.03 -8.57 11.61
CA PRO A 186 26.76 -10.00 11.63
C PRO A 186 25.74 -10.36 10.54
N SER A 187 25.91 -11.54 9.92
CA SER A 187 25.02 -12.07 8.88
C SER A 187 23.55 -12.00 9.31
N SER A 188 22.69 -11.37 8.52
CA SER A 188 21.25 -11.33 8.79
C SER A 188 20.66 -12.75 8.88
N TRP A 189 19.55 -12.92 9.62
CA TRP A 189 18.88 -14.22 9.68
C TRP A 189 18.33 -14.64 8.31
N ALA A 190 17.83 -13.70 7.50
CA ALA A 190 17.42 -13.94 6.11
C ALA A 190 18.58 -14.43 5.24
N LEU A 191 19.80 -13.91 5.45
CA LEU A 191 21.00 -14.37 4.74
C LEU A 191 21.39 -15.80 5.16
N ARG A 192 21.22 -16.15 6.44
CA ARG A 192 21.41 -17.52 6.95
C ARG A 192 20.36 -18.51 6.44
N LEU A 193 19.16 -18.02 6.10
CA LEU A 193 18.10 -18.79 5.43
C LEU A 193 18.27 -18.87 3.91
N GLY A 194 19.33 -18.28 3.33
CA GLY A 194 19.59 -18.35 1.89
C GLY A 194 18.65 -17.50 1.02
N ILE A 195 18.01 -16.47 1.59
CA ILE A 195 17.10 -15.59 0.84
C ILE A 195 17.92 -14.68 -0.11
N THR A 196 18.06 -15.11 -1.36
CA THR A 196 18.74 -14.35 -2.43
C THR A 196 17.83 -13.30 -3.07
N PRO A 197 18.37 -12.27 -3.76
CA PRO A 197 17.56 -11.32 -4.54
C PRO A 197 16.61 -12.00 -5.52
N THR A 198 17.01 -13.12 -6.11
CA THR A 198 16.19 -13.94 -7.01
C THR A 198 14.94 -14.48 -6.31
N VAL A 199 15.07 -15.01 -5.08
CA VAL A 199 13.91 -15.48 -4.29
C VAL A 199 12.96 -14.32 -3.99
N VAL A 200 13.49 -13.15 -3.60
CA VAL A 200 12.66 -11.97 -3.32
C VAL A 200 11.92 -11.49 -4.59
N ASN A 201 12.60 -11.41 -5.73
CA ASN A 201 11.97 -11.10 -7.02
C ASN A 201 10.85 -12.09 -7.35
N VAL A 202 11.10 -13.40 -7.23
CA VAL A 202 10.08 -14.44 -7.49
C VAL A 202 8.87 -14.23 -6.58
N CYS A 203 9.05 -14.08 -5.27
CA CYS A 203 7.91 -13.80 -4.36
C CYS A 203 7.13 -12.54 -4.75
N VAL A 204 7.82 -11.46 -5.14
CA VAL A 204 7.21 -10.19 -5.54
C VAL A 204 6.33 -10.31 -6.79
N PHE A 205 6.71 -11.13 -7.77
CA PHE A 205 5.93 -11.34 -8.99
C PHE A 205 4.93 -12.51 -8.89
N THR A 206 5.19 -13.52 -8.06
CA THR A 206 4.27 -14.65 -7.83
C THR A 206 3.03 -14.23 -7.05
N ILE A 207 3.11 -13.29 -6.10
CA ILE A 207 1.94 -12.86 -5.31
C ILE A 207 0.81 -12.28 -6.18
N PRO A 208 1.03 -11.33 -7.10
CA PRO A 208 0.02 -10.88 -8.06
C PRO A 208 -0.56 -11.98 -8.96
N VAL A 209 0.24 -12.99 -9.31
CA VAL A 209 -0.24 -14.14 -10.10
C VAL A 209 -1.19 -15.01 -9.27
N ILE A 210 -0.82 -15.35 -8.03
CA ILE A 210 -1.69 -16.09 -7.10
C ILE A 210 -3.00 -15.30 -6.86
N GLN A 211 -2.89 -13.99 -6.61
CA GLN A 211 -4.03 -13.10 -6.42
C GLN A 211 -4.95 -13.09 -7.65
N THR A 212 -4.40 -12.86 -8.85
CA THR A 212 -5.15 -12.87 -10.11
C THR A 212 -5.86 -14.21 -10.32
N VAL A 213 -5.16 -15.33 -10.16
CA VAL A 213 -5.75 -16.68 -10.31
C VAL A 213 -6.86 -16.92 -9.28
N SER A 214 -6.66 -16.51 -8.02
CA SER A 214 -7.64 -16.68 -6.94
C SER A 214 -8.95 -15.90 -7.16
N VAL A 215 -8.90 -14.78 -7.91
CA VAL A 215 -10.07 -13.99 -8.30
C VAL A 215 -10.69 -14.50 -9.61
N VAL A 216 -9.87 -14.79 -10.62
CA VAL A 216 -10.34 -15.20 -11.95
C VAL A 216 -11.09 -16.54 -11.91
N ILE A 217 -10.65 -17.51 -11.11
CA ILE A 217 -11.34 -18.81 -11.00
C ILE A 217 -12.82 -18.66 -10.55
N PRO A 218 -13.15 -18.08 -9.38
CA PRO A 218 -14.54 -17.92 -8.97
C PRO A 218 -15.33 -16.97 -9.88
N ALA A 219 -14.70 -15.92 -10.45
CA ALA A 219 -15.35 -15.04 -11.43
C ALA A 219 -15.78 -15.79 -12.71
N VAL A 220 -14.92 -16.66 -13.25
CA VAL A 220 -15.22 -17.49 -14.43
C VAL A 220 -16.28 -18.56 -14.12
N LEU A 221 -16.26 -19.16 -12.92
CA LEU A 221 -17.30 -20.09 -12.48
C LEU A 221 -18.66 -19.40 -12.35
N ALA A 222 -18.71 -18.22 -11.72
CA ALA A 222 -19.92 -17.40 -11.60
C ALA A 222 -20.45 -16.97 -12.98
N GLN A 223 -19.57 -16.48 -13.85
CA GLN A 223 -19.89 -16.13 -15.23
C GLN A 223 -20.46 -17.31 -16.02
N ARG A 224 -19.90 -18.53 -15.86
CA ARG A 224 -20.40 -19.73 -16.53
C ARG A 224 -21.82 -20.07 -16.10
N GLN A 225 -22.10 -20.05 -14.79
CA GLN A 225 -23.46 -20.29 -14.28
C GLN A 225 -24.44 -19.22 -14.77
N PHE A 226 -24.06 -17.94 -14.72
CA PHE A 226 -24.89 -16.85 -15.22
C PHE A 226 -25.17 -16.95 -16.72
N SER A 227 -24.17 -17.31 -17.52
CA SER A 227 -24.33 -17.53 -18.97
C SER A 227 -25.34 -18.65 -19.26
N MET A 228 -25.23 -19.78 -18.54
CA MET A 228 -26.16 -20.91 -18.69
C MET A 228 -27.57 -20.56 -18.20
N ALA A 229 -27.72 -19.69 -17.19
CA ALA A 229 -29.00 -19.18 -16.74
C ALA A 229 -29.63 -18.22 -17.76
N PHE A 230 -28.86 -17.28 -18.31
CA PHE A 230 -29.31 -16.30 -19.30
C PHE A 230 -29.71 -16.95 -20.63
N GLU A 231 -28.95 -17.94 -21.10
CA GLU A 231 -29.34 -18.71 -22.29
C GLU A 231 -30.56 -19.61 -22.04
N HIS A 232 -30.77 -20.09 -20.80
CA HIS A 232 -31.97 -20.85 -20.45
C HIS A 232 -33.20 -19.92 -20.44
N TYR A 233 -33.08 -18.75 -19.80
CA TYR A 233 -34.07 -17.68 -19.84
C TYR A 233 -34.46 -17.28 -21.26
N ARG A 234 -33.50 -17.06 -22.15
CA ARG A 234 -33.83 -16.66 -23.52
C ARG A 234 -34.62 -17.75 -24.24
N ARG A 235 -34.16 -19.01 -24.22
CA ARG A 235 -34.89 -20.14 -24.85
C ARG A 235 -36.31 -20.33 -24.26
N TRP A 236 -36.46 -20.19 -22.95
CA TRP A 236 -37.75 -20.26 -22.25
C TRP A 236 -38.69 -19.11 -22.66
N SER A 237 -38.18 -17.87 -22.71
CA SER A 237 -38.94 -16.70 -23.14
C SER A 237 -39.28 -16.72 -24.62
N ASP A 238 -38.38 -17.23 -25.48
CA ASP A 238 -38.57 -17.39 -26.92
C ASP A 238 -39.63 -18.47 -27.24
N ALA A 239 -39.88 -19.42 -26.31
CA ALA A 239 -40.75 -20.58 -26.50
C ALA A 239 -42.16 -20.43 -25.88
N LEU A 240 -42.41 -19.40 -25.06
CA LEU A 240 -43.67 -19.27 -24.34
C LEU A 240 -44.78 -18.70 -25.25
N PRO A 241 -45.91 -19.41 -25.47
CA PRO A 241 -46.93 -18.96 -26.41
C PRO A 241 -47.77 -17.80 -25.83
N SER A 242 -48.14 -16.86 -26.69
CA SER A 242 -49.04 -15.75 -26.36
C SER A 242 -50.38 -16.26 -25.82
N GLY A 243 -50.74 -15.89 -24.59
CA GLY A 243 -51.94 -16.39 -23.92
C GLY A 243 -51.77 -17.76 -23.23
N ALA A 244 -50.54 -18.20 -22.96
CA ALA A 244 -50.27 -19.32 -22.06
C ALA A 244 -50.96 -19.12 -20.70
N THR A 245 -51.48 -20.20 -20.11
CA THR A 245 -51.93 -20.22 -18.72
C THR A 245 -50.80 -20.65 -17.79
N LEU A 246 -50.87 -20.27 -16.52
CA LEU A 246 -49.84 -20.61 -15.54
C LEU A 246 -49.83 -22.12 -15.23
N SER A 247 -48.92 -22.85 -15.87
CA SER A 247 -48.73 -24.29 -15.67
C SER A 247 -47.59 -24.59 -14.69
N ARG A 248 -47.61 -25.81 -14.12
CA ARG A 248 -46.57 -26.31 -13.23
C ARG A 248 -45.21 -26.39 -13.93
N GLU A 249 -45.19 -26.73 -15.21
CA GLU A 249 -44.02 -26.93 -16.05
C GLU A 249 -43.32 -25.59 -16.31
N ILE A 250 -44.10 -24.57 -16.69
CA ILE A 250 -43.63 -23.19 -16.91
C ILE A 250 -43.01 -22.63 -15.62
N LEU A 251 -43.67 -22.84 -14.48
CA LEU A 251 -43.15 -22.46 -13.16
C LEU A 251 -41.85 -23.21 -12.80
N LEU A 252 -41.78 -24.52 -13.07
CA LEU A 252 -40.62 -25.35 -12.76
C LEU A 252 -39.39 -24.95 -13.59
N GLU A 253 -39.56 -24.64 -14.87
CA GLU A 253 -38.47 -24.14 -15.73
C GLU A 253 -37.98 -22.76 -15.28
N ALA A 254 -38.90 -21.83 -14.97
CA ALA A 254 -38.58 -20.55 -14.36
C ALA A 254 -37.81 -20.71 -13.03
N GLN A 255 -38.18 -21.72 -12.23
CA GLN A 255 -37.51 -22.01 -10.95
C GLN A 255 -36.07 -22.48 -11.17
N GLN A 256 -35.82 -23.32 -12.19
CA GLN A 256 -34.47 -23.74 -12.57
C GLN A 256 -33.62 -22.58 -13.09
N ILE A 257 -34.21 -21.63 -13.83
CA ILE A 257 -33.53 -20.39 -14.26
C ILE A 257 -33.07 -19.62 -13.02
N TRP A 258 -33.98 -19.37 -12.08
CA TRP A 258 -33.67 -18.62 -10.87
C TRP A 258 -32.60 -19.31 -10.01
N PHE A 259 -32.69 -20.63 -9.82
CA PHE A 259 -31.69 -21.37 -9.03
C PHE A 259 -30.29 -21.29 -9.65
N LYS A 260 -30.15 -21.33 -10.99
CA LYS A 260 -28.85 -21.11 -11.66
C LYS A 260 -28.32 -19.67 -11.49
N VAL A 261 -29.20 -18.67 -11.37
CA VAL A 261 -28.79 -17.30 -11.01
C VAL A 261 -28.30 -17.23 -9.55
N LEU A 262 -28.93 -17.98 -8.63
CA LEU A 262 -28.46 -18.09 -7.24
C LEU A 262 -27.10 -18.79 -7.13
N ASP A 263 -26.86 -19.85 -7.93
CA ASP A 263 -25.54 -20.49 -8.02
C ASP A 263 -24.48 -19.52 -8.55
N ALA A 264 -24.81 -18.73 -9.58
CA ALA A 264 -23.92 -17.68 -10.09
C ALA A 264 -23.61 -16.62 -9.02
N ALA A 265 -24.62 -16.18 -8.27
CA ALA A 265 -24.46 -15.24 -7.15
C ALA A 265 -23.63 -15.82 -6.00
N TYR A 266 -23.70 -17.15 -5.75
CA TYR A 266 -22.86 -17.83 -4.77
C TYR A 266 -21.37 -17.81 -5.17
N TYR A 267 -21.03 -18.16 -6.41
CA TYR A 267 -19.65 -18.06 -6.89
C TYR A 267 -19.15 -16.60 -6.96
N LEU A 268 -20.01 -15.64 -7.28
CA LEU A 268 -19.68 -14.21 -7.21
C LEU A 268 -19.45 -13.76 -5.75
N SER A 269 -20.19 -14.29 -4.78
CA SER A 269 -19.97 -14.03 -3.35
C SER A 269 -18.60 -14.55 -2.89
N ILE A 270 -18.19 -15.74 -3.36
CA ILE A 270 -16.81 -16.24 -3.14
C ILE A 270 -15.79 -15.29 -3.76
N CYS A 271 -16.00 -14.84 -5.00
CA CYS A 271 -15.11 -13.89 -5.66
C CYS A 271 -14.97 -12.58 -4.85
N MET A 272 -16.06 -12.05 -4.30
CA MET A 272 -16.04 -10.84 -3.48
C MET A 272 -15.39 -11.03 -2.11
N ALA A 273 -15.56 -12.19 -1.48
CA ALA A 273 -14.86 -12.52 -0.23
C ALA A 273 -13.33 -12.68 -0.45
N VAL A 274 -12.91 -13.23 -1.59
CA VAL A 274 -11.49 -13.26 -1.98
C VAL A 274 -10.96 -11.84 -2.24
N TRP A 275 -11.75 -10.98 -2.89
CA TRP A 275 -11.43 -9.55 -3.06
C TRP A 275 -11.21 -8.85 -1.71
N GLU A 276 -12.16 -8.97 -0.79
CA GLU A 276 -12.09 -8.37 0.55
C GLU A 276 -10.85 -8.83 1.33
N ALA A 277 -10.56 -10.14 1.33
CA ALA A 277 -9.38 -10.70 1.97
C ALA A 277 -8.06 -10.11 1.42
N TRP A 278 -7.96 -9.94 0.10
CA TRP A 278 -6.78 -9.30 -0.51
C TRP A 278 -6.69 -7.80 -0.19
N VAL A 279 -7.81 -7.06 -0.22
CA VAL A 279 -7.83 -5.63 0.17
C VAL A 279 -7.38 -5.45 1.62
N CYS A 280 -7.93 -6.24 2.55
CA CYS A 280 -7.55 -6.18 3.97
C CYS A 280 -6.08 -6.54 4.19
N GLY A 281 -5.59 -7.63 3.57
CA GLY A 281 -4.18 -8.04 3.69
C GLY A 281 -3.21 -6.98 3.16
N LEU A 282 -3.52 -6.39 2.00
CA LEU A 282 -2.71 -5.33 1.40
C LEU A 282 -2.78 -4.02 2.16
N PHE A 283 -3.94 -3.65 2.72
CA PHE A 283 -4.07 -2.49 3.59
C PHE A 283 -3.17 -2.62 4.83
N ILE A 284 -3.16 -3.79 5.48
CA ILE A 284 -2.26 -4.08 6.61
C ILE A 284 -0.79 -3.98 6.18
N CYS A 285 -0.40 -4.61 5.06
CA CYS A 285 0.97 -4.52 4.54
C CYS A 285 1.38 -3.08 4.19
N TYR A 286 0.48 -2.29 3.60
CA TYR A 286 0.70 -0.88 3.26
C TYR A 286 0.86 -0.01 4.50
N CYS A 287 0.01 -0.17 5.51
CA CYS A 287 0.11 0.54 6.78
C CYS A 287 1.41 0.21 7.53
N LEU A 288 1.83 -1.05 7.55
CA LEU A 288 3.11 -1.47 8.16
C LEU A 288 4.31 -0.91 7.37
N ALA A 289 4.29 -0.99 6.04
CA ALA A 289 5.34 -0.47 5.18
C ALA A 289 5.48 1.05 5.33
N GLY A 290 4.38 1.80 5.14
CA GLY A 290 4.34 3.25 5.26
C GLY A 290 4.66 3.74 6.67
N GLY A 291 4.12 3.11 7.71
CA GLY A 291 4.43 3.43 9.11
C GLY A 291 5.91 3.26 9.43
N SER A 292 6.54 2.18 8.96
CA SER A 292 7.98 1.96 9.16
C SER A 292 8.87 2.96 8.38
N LEU A 293 8.43 3.40 7.19
CA LEU A 293 9.12 4.45 6.44
C LEU A 293 8.98 5.82 7.13
N ILE A 294 7.80 6.14 7.67
CA ILE A 294 7.56 7.39 8.42
C ILE A 294 8.40 7.42 9.71
N ALA A 295 8.54 6.30 10.42
CA ALA A 295 9.43 6.20 11.59
C ALA A 295 10.89 6.48 11.19
N MET A 296 11.41 5.75 10.20
CA MET A 296 12.77 5.93 9.68
C MET A 296 13.07 7.36 9.20
N LEU A 297 12.10 8.03 8.58
CA LEU A 297 12.22 9.43 8.17
C LEU A 297 12.26 10.40 9.36
N ARG A 298 11.57 10.10 10.47
CA ARG A 298 11.68 10.88 11.72
C ARG A 298 13.06 10.71 12.34
N ASP A 299 13.55 9.49 12.46
CA ASP A 299 14.89 9.18 13.01
C ASP A 299 15.98 9.92 12.22
N GLN A 300 15.88 9.94 10.88
CA GLN A 300 16.77 10.69 10.00
C GLN A 300 16.64 12.21 10.16
N LEU A 301 15.42 12.76 10.27
CA LEU A 301 15.21 14.19 10.50
C LEU A 301 15.70 14.66 11.88
N GLU A 302 15.55 13.85 12.92
CA GLU A 302 16.08 14.14 14.26
C GLU A 302 17.61 14.06 14.28
N THR A 303 18.19 13.06 13.60
CA THR A 303 19.64 12.96 13.38
C THR A 303 20.17 14.21 12.67
N LEU A 304 19.55 14.64 11.57
CA LEU A 304 19.94 15.85 10.81
C LEU A 304 19.79 17.14 11.63
N LYS A 305 18.73 17.27 12.45
CA LYS A 305 18.58 18.38 13.40
C LYS A 305 19.73 18.41 14.42
N SER A 306 20.10 17.25 14.97
CA SER A 306 21.23 17.17 15.92
C SER A 306 22.55 17.60 15.27
N PHE A 307 22.79 17.24 14.01
CA PHE A 307 23.97 17.68 13.26
C PHE A 307 23.95 19.20 12.98
N LYS A 308 22.83 19.79 12.53
CA LYS A 308 22.76 21.25 12.32
C LYS A 308 22.90 22.03 13.65
N GLN A 309 22.39 21.50 14.77
CA GLN A 309 22.58 22.09 16.11
C GLN A 309 24.03 21.97 16.61
N ASN A 310 24.68 20.82 16.42
CA ASN A 310 26.09 20.64 16.78
C ASN A 310 27.03 21.51 15.91
N ARG A 311 26.66 21.75 14.64
CA ARG A 311 27.37 22.68 13.75
C ARG A 311 27.26 24.12 14.25
N SER A 312 26.07 24.62 14.58
CA SER A 312 25.91 26.01 15.07
C SER A 312 26.56 26.25 16.44
N PHE A 313 26.60 25.24 17.34
CA PHE A 313 27.43 25.29 18.53
C PHE A 313 28.93 25.38 18.20
N SER A 314 29.42 24.55 17.27
CA SER A 314 30.83 24.53 16.86
C SER A 314 31.27 25.86 16.22
N GLU A 315 30.42 26.45 15.38
CA GLU A 315 30.64 27.76 14.77
C GLU A 315 30.62 28.88 15.83
N SER A 316 29.73 28.81 16.82
CA SER A 316 29.71 29.75 17.96
C SER A 316 31.02 29.72 18.76
N PHE A 317 31.57 28.53 19.04
CA PHE A 317 32.88 28.39 19.67
C PHE A 317 34.03 28.88 18.78
N ALA A 318 33.95 28.69 17.47
CA ALA A 318 34.95 29.21 16.53
C ALA A 318 34.98 30.75 16.51
N VAL A 319 33.81 31.41 16.50
CA VAL A 319 33.69 32.87 16.61
C VAL A 319 34.23 33.35 17.95
N GLN A 320 33.84 32.74 19.07
CA GLN A 320 34.31 33.15 20.41
C GLN A 320 35.82 32.93 20.61
N LYS A 321 36.40 31.92 19.95
CA LYS A 321 37.86 31.70 19.94
C LYS A 321 38.61 32.72 19.08
N LYS A 322 37.96 33.24 18.03
CA LYS A 322 38.51 34.29 17.14
C LYS A 322 38.35 35.70 17.71
N SER A 323 37.39 35.94 18.60
CA SER A 323 37.15 37.24 19.25
C SER A 323 37.92 37.48 20.55
N LYS A 324 38.63 36.47 21.09
CA LYS A 324 39.66 36.71 22.10
C LYS A 324 40.92 37.25 21.42
N PRO A 325 41.31 38.53 21.60
CA PRO A 325 42.58 39.02 21.07
C PRO A 325 43.73 38.26 21.72
N LEU A 326 44.76 37.97 20.93
CA LEU A 326 46.03 37.43 21.45
C LEU A 326 46.57 38.39 22.53
N PRO A 327 46.92 37.90 23.73
CA PRO A 327 47.56 38.75 24.73
C PRO A 327 48.89 39.23 24.17
N VAL A 328 49.01 40.55 23.98
CA VAL A 328 50.23 41.17 23.44
C VAL A 328 51.40 40.83 24.35
N ARG A 329 52.32 39.99 23.85
CA ARG A 329 53.48 39.51 24.59
C ARG A 329 54.47 40.66 24.82
N ARG A 330 54.27 41.39 25.92
CA ARG A 330 55.14 42.48 26.37
C ARG A 330 56.59 41.96 26.49
N ALA A 331 57.52 42.66 25.86
CA ALA A 331 58.96 42.49 26.07
C ALA A 331 59.45 43.50 27.13
N SER A 332 60.72 43.37 27.57
CA SER A 332 61.36 44.10 28.68
C SER A 332 60.78 43.80 30.08
N GLU A 333 61.52 43.80 31.20
CA GLU A 333 62.97 43.89 31.52
C GLU A 333 63.21 42.98 32.77
N VAL A 334 64.35 42.34 33.05
CA VAL A 334 65.72 42.80 33.41
C VAL A 334 65.82 43.56 34.75
N TYR A 335 66.44 42.89 35.74
CA TYR A 335 67.03 43.33 37.03
C TYR A 335 66.81 44.77 37.56
N ALA A 336 66.23 44.89 38.77
CA ALA A 336 66.85 45.52 39.96
C ALA A 336 66.00 45.31 41.24
N ALA A 337 66.57 45.60 42.42
CA ALA A 337 65.96 45.51 43.76
C ALA A 337 66.64 46.55 44.71
N PRO A 338 66.35 46.59 46.04
CA PRO A 338 65.07 46.82 46.71
C PRO A 338 65.12 47.98 47.74
N ALA A 339 63.97 48.55 48.15
CA ALA A 339 63.89 49.42 49.36
C ALA A 339 62.49 49.47 50.04
N MET A 340 62.54 49.89 51.32
CA MET A 340 61.59 49.85 52.44
C MET A 340 60.11 50.33 52.32
N LEU A 341 59.34 49.86 53.32
CA LEU A 341 58.10 50.39 53.97
C LEU A 341 58.22 51.87 54.46
N PRO A 342 57.19 52.57 55.04
CA PRO A 342 55.91 52.07 55.60
C PRO A 342 54.58 52.89 55.39
N GLN A 343 53.44 52.16 55.47
CA GLN A 343 52.21 52.46 56.27
C GLN A 343 51.31 53.73 56.06
N ALA A 344 50.02 53.59 56.44
CA ALA A 344 48.99 54.62 56.73
C ALA A 344 48.32 55.38 55.54
N VAL A 345 47.10 55.95 55.62
CA VAL A 345 45.80 55.61 56.30
C VAL A 345 44.70 56.59 55.81
N ALA A 346 43.42 56.16 55.70
CA ALA A 346 42.20 57.02 55.50
C ALA A 346 42.08 57.79 54.12
N VAL A 347 41.00 58.48 53.69
CA VAL A 347 39.57 58.62 54.12
C VAL A 347 38.66 59.24 52.99
N GLU A 348 37.34 59.02 53.04
CA GLU A 348 36.15 59.75 52.46
C GLU A 348 36.03 60.22 50.97
N GLY A 349 34.76 60.51 50.56
CA GLY A 349 34.35 61.32 49.39
C GLY A 349 33.93 60.53 48.12
N ASP A 350 32.66 60.21 47.79
CA ASP A 350 31.28 60.62 48.13
C ASP A 350 30.56 61.56 47.11
N LEU A 351 29.22 61.40 46.97
CA LEU A 351 28.25 62.04 46.03
C LEU A 351 28.47 61.79 44.51
N GLU A 352 27.49 61.72 43.59
CA GLU A 352 26.01 61.52 43.55
C GLU A 352 25.67 61.08 42.07
N LYS A 353 24.50 61.02 41.38
CA LYS A 353 23.01 61.27 41.40
C LYS A 353 22.46 60.48 40.14
N GLN A 354 21.21 60.27 39.69
CA GLN A 354 19.75 60.39 40.02
C GLN A 354 19.06 59.47 38.94
N VAL A 355 18.02 58.62 39.11
CA VAL A 355 16.60 58.78 39.51
C VAL A 355 15.84 59.81 38.63
N PHE A 356 14.77 59.51 37.87
CA PHE A 356 13.81 58.37 37.69
C PHE A 356 13.82 57.83 36.22
N GLY A 357 13.01 56.85 35.73
CA GLY A 357 12.03 55.90 36.34
C GLY A 357 10.68 55.77 35.56
N THR A 358 9.99 54.61 35.68
CA THR A 358 8.61 54.24 35.18
C THR A 358 8.40 54.13 33.64
N SER A 359 7.48 53.33 33.08
CA SER A 359 6.23 52.70 33.60
C SER A 359 5.94 51.28 33.07
N ASP A 360 4.83 50.67 33.54
CA ASP A 360 4.40 49.26 33.39
C ASP A 360 3.66 48.90 32.08
N THR A 361 3.63 47.60 31.75
CA THR A 361 2.44 46.89 31.22
C THR A 361 2.41 45.44 31.76
N ASP A 362 1.22 44.84 31.83
CA ASP A 362 0.86 43.70 32.70
C ASP A 362 0.50 42.41 31.92
N MET A 363 0.13 41.34 32.63
CA MET A 363 -0.82 40.28 32.24
C MET A 363 -0.43 39.30 31.10
N LEU A 364 0.01 38.08 31.48
CA LEU A 364 -0.89 36.92 31.60
C LEU A 364 -0.16 35.61 31.96
N SER A 365 -0.67 34.91 32.98
CA SER A 365 -0.38 33.48 33.19
C SER A 365 -1.49 32.62 32.56
N VAL A 366 -1.13 31.52 31.89
CA VAL A 366 -2.10 30.53 31.41
C VAL A 366 -1.82 29.19 32.05
N GLN A 367 -2.82 28.67 32.73
CA GLN A 367 -2.78 27.49 33.59
C GLN A 367 -3.22 26.24 32.81
N ALA A 368 -2.50 25.12 32.98
CA ALA A 368 -2.90 23.83 32.41
C ALA A 368 -3.81 23.05 33.39
N PRO A 369 -4.93 22.49 32.91
CA PRO A 369 -5.63 21.40 33.57
C PRO A 369 -5.62 20.12 32.70
N PRO A 370 -5.43 18.93 33.29
CA PRO A 370 -5.51 17.65 32.58
C PRO A 370 -6.96 17.17 32.44
N ARG A 371 -7.23 16.27 31.48
CA ARG A 371 -8.34 15.31 31.60
C ARG A 371 -8.09 14.02 30.81
N SER A 372 -8.10 12.91 31.53
CA SER A 372 -8.22 11.56 30.99
C SER A 372 -9.67 11.24 30.66
N LEU A 373 -9.89 10.42 29.63
CA LEU A 373 -11.08 9.56 29.53
C LEU A 373 -10.65 8.17 29.04
N SER A 374 -10.47 7.28 30.01
CA SER A 374 -10.44 5.84 29.81
C SER A 374 -11.87 5.30 29.63
N ILE A 375 -12.08 4.43 28.66
CA ILE A 375 -13.26 3.55 28.61
C ILE A 375 -12.76 2.10 28.58
N THR A 376 -13.21 1.30 29.53
CA THR A 376 -12.83 -0.11 29.69
C THR A 376 -14.07 -0.96 30.00
N SER A 377 -14.31 -1.97 29.18
CA SER A 377 -15.23 -3.09 29.42
C SER A 377 -14.80 -4.25 28.48
N ASN A 378 -13.98 -5.21 28.90
CA ASN A 378 -14.14 -6.30 29.89
C ASN A 378 -15.15 -7.39 29.48
N ALA A 379 -14.68 -8.65 29.59
CA ALA A 379 -15.37 -9.94 29.42
C ALA A 379 -15.91 -10.24 27.99
N SER A 380 -15.78 -11.46 27.46
CA SER A 380 -15.63 -12.77 28.13
C SER A 380 -14.48 -13.63 27.57
N ASP A 381 -13.95 -14.50 28.43
CA ASP A 381 -12.88 -15.47 28.15
C ASP A 381 -13.33 -16.74 27.39
N SER A 382 -12.32 -17.57 27.04
CA SER A 382 -12.33 -18.97 26.55
C SER A 382 -11.85 -19.12 25.08
N ALA A 383 -10.96 -20.06 24.71
CA ALA A 383 -10.38 -21.17 25.49
C ALA A 383 -8.95 -21.58 25.07
N THR A 384 -8.25 -22.21 26.01
CA THR A 384 -7.12 -23.18 25.83
C THR A 384 -5.95 -22.84 24.91
N LEU A 385 -4.82 -22.52 25.54
CA LEU A 385 -3.51 -22.96 25.07
C LEU A 385 -3.44 -24.49 25.07
N VAL A 386 -2.84 -25.09 24.04
CA VAL A 386 -2.33 -26.48 24.07
C VAL A 386 -0.85 -26.44 23.73
N SER A 387 0.00 -26.86 24.68
CA SER A 387 1.44 -26.92 24.47
C SER A 387 1.81 -28.19 23.68
N GLY A 388 2.28 -28.02 22.45
CA GLY A 388 2.65 -29.11 21.53
C GLY A 388 4.14 -29.42 21.54
N ASP A 389 4.68 -29.89 22.66
CA ASP A 389 6.11 -30.19 22.80
C ASP A 389 6.52 -31.42 21.95
N THR A 390 7.39 -31.21 20.98
CA THR A 390 7.89 -32.25 20.04
C THR A 390 9.38 -32.09 19.74
N GLY A 391 10.22 -32.30 20.75
CA GLY A 391 11.68 -32.29 20.61
C GLY A 391 12.20 -33.31 19.59
N PHE A 392 12.75 -32.82 18.46
CA PHE A 392 13.39 -33.69 17.47
C PHE A 392 14.86 -33.99 17.81
N LYS A 393 15.22 -35.28 17.77
CA LYS A 393 16.51 -35.79 18.24
C LYS A 393 17.67 -35.38 17.34
N ARG A 394 18.75 -34.90 17.96
CA ARG A 394 20.05 -34.62 17.33
C ARG A 394 20.91 -35.88 17.38
N SER A 395 21.21 -36.47 16.23
CA SER A 395 22.16 -37.60 16.11
C SER A 395 23.48 -37.16 15.42
N PRO A 396 24.66 -37.64 15.86
CA PRO A 396 25.96 -37.24 15.31
C PRO A 396 26.49 -38.22 14.23
N SER A 397 27.77 -38.05 13.86
CA SER A 397 28.54 -38.78 12.81
C SER A 397 28.19 -38.39 11.36
N PHE A 398 29.10 -38.43 10.37
CA PHE A 398 30.39 -39.14 10.28
C PHE A 398 31.63 -38.28 9.94
N THR A 399 32.78 -38.93 10.14
CA THR A 399 34.17 -38.58 9.85
C THR A 399 34.50 -37.87 8.53
N ALA A 400 35.46 -36.93 8.57
CA ALA A 400 36.41 -36.69 7.48
C ALA A 400 37.50 -37.80 7.48
N PRO A 401 38.20 -38.11 6.37
CA PRO A 401 39.28 -37.21 5.93
C PRO A 401 39.56 -37.16 4.41
N ASN A 402 40.14 -36.05 3.93
CA ASN A 402 41.37 -36.17 3.11
C ASN A 402 42.23 -34.90 3.14
N ARG A 403 43.56 -35.07 3.08
CA ARG A 403 44.55 -34.00 2.89
C ARG A 403 45.17 -34.15 1.50
N LYS A 404 45.41 -33.04 0.80
CA LYS A 404 46.61 -32.85 -0.05
C LYS A 404 46.89 -31.35 -0.24
N PRO A 405 48.14 -30.95 -0.56
CA PRO A 405 48.65 -29.61 -0.27
C PRO A 405 48.44 -28.58 -1.40
N ALA A 406 48.68 -27.31 -1.06
CA ALA A 406 48.85 -26.21 -2.01
C ALA A 406 50.17 -26.37 -2.82
N PRO A 407 50.32 -25.63 -3.94
CA PRO A 407 50.93 -24.29 -3.83
C PRO A 407 50.24 -23.22 -4.70
N GLY A 408 50.51 -21.93 -4.45
CA GLY A 408 50.01 -20.84 -5.31
C GLY A 408 49.93 -19.44 -4.68
N SER A 409 51.03 -18.93 -4.11
CA SER A 409 51.03 -17.55 -3.56
C SER A 409 51.00 -16.50 -4.68
N ARG A 410 49.86 -15.83 -4.89
CA ARG A 410 49.76 -14.59 -5.68
C ARG A 410 49.31 -13.43 -4.77
N ARG A 411 50.30 -12.75 -4.19
CA ARG A 411 50.13 -11.57 -3.33
C ARG A 411 50.11 -10.31 -4.19
N GLY A 412 48.91 -9.81 -4.57
CA GLY A 412 48.82 -8.60 -5.41
C GLY A 412 47.43 -8.23 -5.94
N THR A 413 46.46 -7.97 -5.07
CA THR A 413 45.13 -7.43 -5.44
C THR A 413 44.40 -6.64 -4.33
N SER A 414 44.96 -6.57 -3.12
CA SER A 414 44.20 -6.05 -1.95
C SER A 414 43.98 -4.53 -1.96
N GLU A 415 44.84 -3.76 -2.62
CA GLU A 415 44.76 -2.29 -2.64
C GLU A 415 43.73 -1.80 -3.65
N THR A 416 43.63 -2.45 -4.83
CA THR A 416 42.67 -2.10 -5.88
C THR A 416 41.23 -2.26 -5.39
N ILE A 417 40.93 -3.39 -4.73
CA ILE A 417 39.60 -3.67 -4.16
C ILE A 417 39.26 -2.70 -3.02
N ALA A 418 40.25 -2.33 -2.20
CA ALA A 418 40.06 -1.32 -1.15
C ALA A 418 39.75 0.07 -1.75
N ALA A 419 40.44 0.46 -2.82
CA ALA A 419 40.20 1.73 -3.53
C ALA A 419 38.82 1.78 -4.20
N GLU A 420 38.40 0.71 -4.91
CA GLU A 420 37.04 0.63 -5.48
C GLU A 420 35.96 0.66 -4.39
N THR A 421 36.16 -0.05 -3.29
CA THR A 421 35.19 -0.05 -2.17
C THR A 421 35.06 1.34 -1.55
N ALA A 422 36.18 2.04 -1.35
CA ALA A 422 36.20 3.41 -0.82
C ALA A 422 35.55 4.44 -1.77
N ALA A 423 35.79 4.32 -3.08
CA ALA A 423 35.12 5.14 -4.08
C ALA A 423 33.60 4.87 -4.11
N GLN A 424 33.19 3.61 -3.90
CA GLN A 424 31.78 3.23 -3.90
C GLN A 424 31.04 3.71 -2.63
N THR A 425 31.66 3.71 -1.45
CA THR A 425 31.08 4.37 -0.26
C THR A 425 31.08 5.90 -0.38
N ALA A 426 32.10 6.50 -1.00
CA ALA A 426 32.12 7.94 -1.28
C ALA A 426 30.96 8.38 -2.20
N SER A 427 30.40 7.47 -3.01
CA SER A 427 29.20 7.74 -3.83
C SER A 427 27.85 7.61 -3.10
N MET A 428 27.83 7.23 -1.81
CA MET A 428 26.60 7.09 -1.01
C MET A 428 26.40 8.18 0.06
N TYR A 429 27.39 9.05 0.24
CA TYR A 429 27.33 10.22 1.13
C TYR A 429 27.68 11.44 0.30
N PHE A 430 27.01 12.57 0.53
CA PHE A 430 27.45 13.84 -0.05
C PHE A 430 28.90 14.10 0.33
N THR A 431 29.72 14.47 -0.65
CA THR A 431 31.10 14.87 -0.40
C THR A 431 31.11 16.12 0.49
N ARG A 432 32.22 16.32 1.21
CA ARG A 432 32.36 17.51 2.07
C ARG A 432 32.10 18.79 1.28
N ASP A 433 32.63 18.84 0.06
CA ASP A 433 32.59 20.01 -0.81
C ASP A 433 31.17 20.26 -1.38
N GLU A 434 30.34 19.21 -1.55
CA GLU A 434 28.90 19.38 -1.86
C GLU A 434 28.12 19.95 -0.66
N LEU A 435 28.47 19.55 0.57
CA LEU A 435 27.88 20.08 1.81
C LEU A 435 28.40 21.47 2.22
N GLU A 436 29.50 21.93 1.60
CA GLU A 436 30.09 23.26 1.80
C GLU A 436 29.52 24.27 0.76
N ASN A 437 28.80 23.79 -0.27
CA ASN A 437 28.10 24.58 -1.30
C ASN A 437 26.55 24.58 -1.18
N GLU A 438 25.97 24.12 -0.06
CA GLU A 438 24.50 23.98 0.13
C GLU A 438 23.73 25.33 0.03
N ASP A 439 24.42 26.47 0.17
CA ASP A 439 23.84 27.82 0.16
C ASP A 439 23.80 28.50 -1.23
N GLU A 440 24.40 27.91 -2.28
CA GLU A 440 24.22 28.43 -3.66
C GLU A 440 22.89 27.91 -4.27
N PRO A 441 22.07 28.76 -4.92
CA PRO A 441 20.78 28.36 -5.47
C PRO A 441 20.95 27.45 -6.69
N ALA A 442 20.89 26.14 -6.46
CA ALA A 442 21.05 25.12 -7.48
C ALA A 442 20.09 25.31 -8.68
N GLN A 443 20.66 25.50 -9.88
CA GLN A 443 19.89 25.70 -11.12
C GLN A 443 19.12 24.45 -11.60
N SER A 444 19.20 23.33 -10.87
CA SER A 444 18.42 22.11 -11.13
C SER A 444 18.16 21.37 -9.81
N PHE A 445 16.92 20.92 -9.61
CA PHE A 445 16.52 20.10 -8.46
C PHE A 445 17.08 18.66 -8.50
N PHE A 446 17.70 18.25 -9.62
CA PHE A 446 18.38 16.98 -9.77
C PHE A 446 19.78 17.17 -10.37
N PRO A 447 20.83 16.48 -9.85
CA PRO A 447 22.13 16.47 -10.47
C PRO A 447 22.07 15.81 -11.85
N ALA A 448 22.83 16.33 -12.82
CA ALA A 448 22.86 15.80 -14.17
C ALA A 448 23.39 14.35 -14.17
N VAL A 449 22.54 13.40 -14.58
CA VAL A 449 22.92 11.99 -14.71
C VAL A 449 23.98 11.88 -15.79
N ARG A 450 25.22 11.52 -15.41
CA ARG A 450 26.31 11.30 -16.37
C ARG A 450 25.90 10.20 -17.35
N PRO A 451 26.06 10.39 -18.67
CA PRO A 451 25.78 9.33 -19.64
C PRO A 451 26.73 8.15 -19.41
N SER A 452 26.22 6.93 -19.53
CA SER A 452 27.01 5.71 -19.41
C SER A 452 28.10 5.67 -20.49
N PRO A 453 29.37 5.39 -20.14
CA PRO A 453 30.43 5.28 -21.13
C PRO A 453 30.33 3.94 -21.89
N GLY A 454 29.94 4.02 -23.16
CA GLY A 454 30.13 2.94 -24.13
C GLY A 454 28.93 2.00 -24.33
N SER A 455 28.22 2.20 -25.46
CA SER A 455 27.52 1.17 -26.22
C SER A 455 27.53 1.57 -27.70
#